data_AF-A0A8S3F667-F1
#
_entry.id   AF-A0A8S3F667-F1
#
_cell.length_a   1.000
_cell.length_b   1.000
_cell.length_c   1.000
_cell.angle_alpha   90.00
_cell.angle_beta   90.00
_cell.angle_gamma   90.00
#
_symmetry.space_group_name_H-M   'P 1'
#
loop_
_entity.id
_entity.type
_entity.pdbx_description
1 polymer ?
#
loop_
_entity_poly.entity_id
_entity_poly.type
_entity_poly.pdbx_seq_one_letter_code
_entity_poly.pdbx_strand_id
1 'polypeptide(L)'
;GNKYGSVVLPIELSTTDFNNIKNIASDLNKDVKLLERWYLLDDKLLPPAYKLKDPDDEFSNLLSRTVSTYDISIRESQEWNDVYVNLADLFVSVLHEKPSLKSKHDTSSMYDIQLLSSVEMLFNYAAMLSPSGCMCVLRQFDGMYTCEI
;
A
#
# COMPACT_ATOMS: atom_id res chain seq x y z
N GLY A 1 -20.40 2.10 -5.99
CA GLY A 1 -19.74 2.06 -4.67
C GLY A 1 -18.37 1.46 -4.86
N ASN A 2 -17.32 2.10 -4.33
CA ASN A 2 -15.97 1.52 -4.30
C ASN A 2 -16.04 0.20 -3.54
N LYS A 3 -16.06 -0.92 -4.27
CA LYS A 3 -16.19 -2.28 -3.72
C LYS A 3 -14.87 -2.81 -3.15
N TYR A 4 -13.81 -2.04 -3.34
CA TYR A 4 -12.47 -2.29 -2.84
C TYR A 4 -12.21 -1.12 -1.88
N GLY A 5 -11.92 -1.41 -0.62
CA GLY A 5 -11.67 -0.38 0.39
C GLY A 5 -10.55 0.57 -0.04
N SER A 6 -10.39 1.67 0.68
CA SER A 6 -9.27 2.60 0.46
C SER A 6 -7.95 1.82 0.45
N VAL A 7 -7.08 2.12 -0.53
CA VAL A 7 -5.73 1.54 -0.61
C VAL A 7 -5.04 1.79 0.73
N VAL A 8 -4.57 0.73 1.38
CA VAL A 8 -3.89 0.82 2.67
C VAL A 8 -2.43 1.15 2.40
N LEU A 9 -1.95 2.25 2.98
CA LEU A 9 -0.55 2.60 2.89
C LEU A 9 0.31 1.64 3.74
N PRO A 10 1.48 1.21 3.23
CA PRO A 10 2.45 0.46 4.02
C PRO A 10 2.86 1.22 5.28
N ILE A 11 2.78 0.56 6.44
CA ILE A 11 3.24 1.16 7.70
C ILE A 11 4.78 1.15 7.73
N GLU A 12 5.39 0.11 7.17
CA GLU A 12 6.84 -0.08 7.13
C GLU A 12 7.30 -0.48 5.72
N LEU A 13 8.42 0.06 5.29
CA LEU A 13 9.09 -0.24 4.02
C LEU A 13 10.55 -0.55 4.29
N SER A 14 11.10 -1.59 3.63
CA SER A 14 12.55 -1.79 3.69
C SER A 14 13.30 -0.65 2.96
N THR A 15 14.59 -0.49 3.25
CA THR A 15 15.40 0.52 2.55
C THR A 15 15.43 0.30 1.03
N THR A 16 15.51 -0.96 0.60
CA THR A 16 15.49 -1.34 -0.83
C THR A 16 14.17 -0.93 -1.47
N ASP A 17 13.09 -1.21 -0.76
CA ASP A 17 11.73 -0.97 -1.18
C ASP A 17 11.43 0.51 -1.36
N PHE A 18 11.77 1.31 -0.34
CA PHE A 18 11.64 2.75 -0.37
C PHE A 18 12.40 3.37 -1.55
N ASN A 19 13.66 2.95 -1.77
CA ASN A 19 14.47 3.44 -2.89
C ASN A 19 13.87 3.06 -4.25
N ASN A 20 13.32 1.84 -4.38
CA ASN A 20 12.65 1.41 -5.61
C ASN A 20 11.40 2.25 -5.89
N ILE A 21 10.56 2.49 -4.89
CA ILE A 21 9.37 3.33 -5.01
C ILE A 21 9.77 4.76 -5.38
N LYS A 22 10.78 5.30 -4.70
CA LYS A 22 11.33 6.64 -4.96
C LYS A 22 11.81 6.81 -6.39
N ASN A 23 12.57 5.85 -6.92
CA ASN A 23 13.08 5.90 -8.29
C ASN A 23 11.94 5.91 -9.31
N ILE A 24 11.00 4.98 -9.17
CA ILE A 24 9.85 4.88 -10.10
C ILE A 24 8.96 6.12 -9.99
N ALA A 25 8.70 6.62 -8.78
CA ALA A 25 7.94 7.84 -8.59
C ALA A 25 8.64 9.06 -9.23
N SER A 26 9.97 9.11 -9.18
CA SER A 26 10.76 10.13 -9.89
C SER A 26 10.62 10.00 -11.40
N ASP A 27 10.66 8.78 -11.94
CA ASP A 27 10.50 8.52 -13.37
C ASP A 27 9.09 8.91 -13.87
N LEU A 28 8.07 8.73 -13.01
CA LEU A 28 6.68 9.11 -13.28
C LEU A 28 6.38 10.58 -12.96
N ASN A 29 7.39 11.37 -12.61
CA ASN A 29 7.27 12.79 -12.27
C ASN A 29 6.22 13.04 -11.15
N LYS A 30 6.11 12.11 -10.20
CA LYS A 30 5.28 12.22 -9.00
C LYS A 30 6.02 12.97 -7.88
N ASP A 31 5.30 13.41 -6.87
CA ASP A 31 5.89 14.17 -5.75
C ASP A 31 6.66 13.25 -4.78
N VAL A 32 7.94 13.02 -5.09
CA VAL A 32 8.85 12.26 -4.25
C VAL A 32 9.09 12.92 -2.89
N LYS A 33 8.96 14.25 -2.78
CA LYS A 33 9.15 14.95 -1.51
C LYS A 33 8.06 14.61 -0.52
N LEU A 34 6.84 14.34 -1.01
CA LEU A 34 5.75 13.85 -0.18
C LEU A 34 6.12 12.50 0.44
N LEU A 35 6.68 11.58 -0.36
CA LEU A 35 7.14 10.28 0.12
C LEU A 35 8.24 10.42 1.19
N GLU A 36 9.24 11.28 0.96
CA GLU A 36 10.35 11.51 1.91
C GLU A 36 9.92 12.22 3.20
N ARG A 37 8.89 13.08 3.15
CA ARG A 37 8.35 13.77 4.33
C ARG A 37 7.62 12.80 5.26
N TRP A 38 6.90 11.84 4.69
CA TRP A 38 6.00 10.96 5.43
C TRP A 38 6.61 9.62 5.81
N TYR A 39 7.63 9.14 5.09
CA TYR A 39 8.34 7.92 5.44
C TYR A 39 9.73 8.26 5.99
N LEU A 40 9.91 8.03 7.29
CA LEU A 40 11.15 8.35 8.00
C LEU A 40 11.93 7.07 8.29
N LEU A 41 13.25 7.13 8.11
CA LEU A 41 14.14 6.01 8.42
C LEU A 41 14.21 5.78 9.94
N ASP A 42 13.84 4.57 10.37
CA ASP A 42 13.99 4.11 11.75
C ASP A 42 15.24 3.24 11.87
N ASP A 43 16.37 3.87 12.22
CA ASP A 43 17.66 3.22 12.45
C ASP A 43 17.67 2.33 13.71
N LYS A 44 16.61 2.35 14.52
CA LYS A 44 16.51 1.50 15.73
C LYS A 44 16.03 0.09 15.42
N LEU A 45 15.50 -0.14 14.23
CA LEU A 45 15.12 -1.46 13.75
C LEU A 45 16.33 -2.18 13.15
N LEU A 46 16.37 -3.50 13.32
CA LEU A 46 17.38 -4.37 12.72
C LEU A 46 16.65 -5.44 11.88
N PRO A 47 16.58 -5.29 10.54
CA PRO A 47 17.22 -4.26 9.72
C PRO A 47 16.52 -2.88 9.75
N PRO A 48 17.22 -1.77 9.43
CA PRO A 48 16.60 -0.45 9.31
C PRO A 48 15.46 -0.43 8.29
N ALA A 49 14.37 0.25 8.62
CA ALA A 49 13.20 0.36 7.77
C ALA A 49 12.64 1.78 7.80
N TYR A 50 12.01 2.19 6.71
CA TYR A 50 11.25 3.42 6.64
C TYR A 50 9.86 3.21 7.22
N LYS A 51 9.47 4.03 8.18
CA LYS A 51 8.15 4.00 8.80
C LYS A 51 7.31 5.18 8.37
N LEU A 52 6.03 4.93 8.14
CA LEU A 52 5.05 5.99 7.98
C LEU A 52 4.94 6.77 9.30
N LYS A 53 5.19 8.07 9.21
CA LYS A 53 5.05 9.02 10.32
C LYS A 53 3.59 9.04 10.80
N ASP A 54 3.41 9.12 12.11
CA ASP A 54 2.08 9.25 12.68
C ASP A 54 1.48 10.62 12.31
N PRO A 55 0.27 10.68 11.72
CA PRO A 55 -0.37 11.95 11.42
C PRO A 55 -0.56 12.83 12.67
N ASP A 56 -0.65 12.27 13.87
CA ASP A 56 -0.79 13.04 15.11
C ASP A 56 0.45 13.91 15.42
N ASP A 57 1.63 13.56 14.89
CA ASP A 57 2.86 14.36 15.04
C ASP A 57 2.80 15.69 14.27
N GLU A 58 1.98 15.75 13.23
CA GLU A 58 1.83 16.94 12.36
C GLU A 58 0.47 17.62 12.55
N PHE A 59 -0.54 16.83 12.87
CA PHE A 59 -1.93 17.24 13.06
C PHE A 59 -2.37 16.92 14.49
N SER A 60 -1.92 17.75 15.43
CA SER A 60 -2.16 17.55 16.87
C SER A 60 -3.64 17.48 17.28
N ASN A 61 -4.57 17.96 16.44
CA ASN A 61 -6.00 17.96 16.71
C ASN A 61 -6.78 17.00 15.82
N LEU A 62 -6.12 16.15 15.02
CA LEU A 62 -6.75 15.24 14.06
C LEU A 62 -7.86 14.39 14.70
N LEU A 63 -7.59 13.86 15.89
CA LEU A 63 -8.51 13.02 16.67
C LEU A 63 -9.19 13.77 17.82
N SER A 64 -8.98 15.08 17.94
CA SER A 64 -9.54 15.86 19.03
C SER A 64 -11.06 15.98 18.88
N ARG A 65 -11.79 15.59 19.93
CA ARG A 65 -13.25 15.64 20.00
C ARG A 65 -13.77 16.80 20.85
N THR A 66 -12.90 17.75 21.21
CA THR A 66 -13.32 18.92 22.00
C THR A 66 -14.03 19.94 21.13
N VAL A 67 -15.13 20.50 21.63
CA VAL A 67 -15.97 21.49 20.91
C VAL A 67 -15.16 22.73 20.50
N SER A 68 -14.13 23.11 21.27
CA SER A 68 -13.27 24.26 20.99
C SER A 68 -12.30 24.08 19.83
N THR A 69 -12.05 22.84 19.39
CA THR A 69 -11.09 22.52 18.33
C THR A 69 -11.75 21.84 17.14
N TYR A 70 -13.09 21.77 17.10
CA TYR A 70 -13.83 21.00 16.10
C TYR A 70 -13.59 21.46 14.66
N ASP A 71 -13.59 22.78 14.41
CA ASP A 71 -13.30 23.31 13.07
C ASP A 71 -11.84 23.05 12.65
N ILE A 72 -10.93 23.04 13.62
CA ILE A 72 -9.50 22.74 13.40
C ILE A 72 -9.33 21.26 13.10
N SER A 73 -9.99 20.36 13.85
CA SER A 73 -9.92 18.92 13.63
C SER A 73 -10.50 18.51 12.28
N ILE A 74 -11.57 19.17 11.82
CA ILE A 74 -12.12 18.95 10.47
C ILE A 74 -11.10 19.35 9.40
N ARG A 75 -10.50 20.53 9.53
CA ARG A 75 -9.52 21.03 8.56
C ARG A 75 -8.29 20.12 8.52
N GLU A 76 -7.72 19.79 9.67
CA GLU A 76 -6.58 18.87 9.77
C GLU A 76 -6.92 17.47 9.24
N SER A 77 -8.14 16.97 9.48
CA SER A 77 -8.60 15.70 8.90
C SER A 77 -8.69 15.74 7.38
N GLN A 78 -9.11 16.87 6.79
CA GLN A 78 -9.14 17.05 5.34
C GLN A 78 -7.73 17.13 4.76
N GLU A 79 -6.83 17.89 5.40
CA GLU A 79 -5.43 18.00 4.98
C GLU A 79 -4.72 16.63 5.03
N TRP A 80 -4.97 15.85 6.08
CA TRP A 80 -4.49 14.47 6.16
C TRP A 80 -5.09 13.58 5.08
N ASN A 81 -6.40 13.72 4.80
CA ASN A 81 -7.04 12.94 3.75
C ASN A 81 -6.42 13.22 2.38
N ASP A 82 -6.15 14.48 2.07
CA ASP A 82 -5.51 14.89 0.82
C ASP A 82 -4.09 14.31 0.72
N VAL A 83 -3.31 14.38 1.80
CA VAL A 83 -1.99 13.74 1.89
C VAL A 83 -2.08 12.23 1.66
N TYR A 84 -3.02 11.57 2.34
CA TYR A 84 -3.20 10.12 2.27
C TYR A 84 -3.56 9.69 0.84
N VAL A 85 -4.48 10.41 0.20
CA VAL A 85 -4.90 10.13 -1.18
C VAL A 85 -3.74 10.33 -2.15
N ASN A 86 -2.94 11.40 -1.99
CA ASN A 86 -1.77 11.66 -2.83
C ASN A 86 -0.68 10.61 -2.65
N LEU A 87 -0.42 10.16 -1.41
CA LEU A 87 0.47 9.04 -1.16
C LEU A 87 -0.08 7.77 -1.80
N ALA A 88 -1.35 7.43 -1.58
CA ALA A 88 -1.95 6.23 -2.13
C ALA A 88 -1.90 6.21 -3.66
N ASP A 89 -2.18 7.34 -4.31
CA ASP A 89 -2.07 7.49 -5.77
C ASP A 89 -0.64 7.28 -6.26
N LEU A 90 0.36 7.79 -5.54
CA LEU A 90 1.77 7.53 -5.85
C LEU A 90 2.07 6.03 -5.79
N PHE A 91 1.67 5.34 -4.73
CA PHE A 91 1.88 3.88 -4.60
C PHE A 91 1.18 3.10 -5.72
N VAL A 92 -0.09 3.43 -6.02
CA VAL A 92 -0.85 2.80 -7.12
C VAL A 92 -0.16 3.04 -8.45
N SER A 93 0.32 4.26 -8.72
CA SER A 93 1.04 4.59 -9.95
C SER A 93 2.33 3.78 -10.09
N VAL A 94 3.10 3.67 -9.00
CA VAL A 94 4.34 2.87 -8.96
C VAL A 94 4.05 1.39 -9.22
N LEU A 95 2.97 0.84 -8.67
CA LEU A 95 2.56 -0.55 -8.91
C LEU A 95 2.13 -0.80 -10.35
N HIS A 96 1.37 0.12 -10.93
CA HIS A 96 0.90 0.01 -12.31
C HIS A 96 2.04 0.01 -13.34
N GLU A 97 3.16 0.65 -13.01
CA GLU A 97 4.39 0.67 -13.82
C GLU A 97 5.31 -0.54 -13.56
N LYS A 98 5.00 -1.33 -12.53
CA LYS A 98 5.74 -2.52 -12.11
C LYS A 98 5.11 -3.88 -12.51
N PRO A 99 4.41 -4.08 -13.64
CA PRO A 99 3.93 -5.41 -14.00
C PRO A 99 5.07 -6.37 -14.42
N SER A 100 6.30 -5.88 -14.59
CA SER A 100 7.42 -6.57 -15.24
C SER A 100 8.51 -7.12 -14.31
N LEU A 101 8.48 -6.88 -13.00
CA LEU A 101 9.34 -7.60 -12.03
C LEU A 101 8.70 -8.90 -11.57
N LYS A 102 8.09 -9.64 -12.50
CA LYS A 102 7.91 -11.10 -12.40
C LYS A 102 9.26 -11.80 -12.57
N SER A 103 10.32 -11.37 -11.88
CA SER A 103 11.50 -12.22 -11.78
C SER A 103 11.15 -13.34 -10.82
N LYS A 104 11.15 -14.56 -11.36
CA LYS A 104 11.06 -15.82 -10.63
C LYS A 104 12.09 -15.83 -9.50
N HIS A 105 11.76 -15.29 -8.32
CA HIS A 105 12.19 -15.75 -7.00
C HIS A 105 11.92 -14.80 -5.83
N ASP A 106 11.61 -13.51 -6.04
CA ASP A 106 11.56 -12.58 -4.91
C ASP A 106 10.19 -11.90 -4.74
N THR A 107 9.28 -12.56 -4.02
CA THR A 107 8.20 -11.88 -3.27
C THR A 107 8.74 -11.23 -1.98
N SER A 108 10.01 -10.81 -1.98
CA SER A 108 10.69 -10.39 -0.76
C SER A 108 10.26 -9.02 -0.26
N SER A 109 9.50 -8.26 -1.06
CA SER A 109 8.98 -6.99 -0.62
C SER A 109 7.59 -7.15 0.02
N MET A 110 7.54 -6.89 1.32
CA MET A 110 6.31 -6.90 2.12
C MET A 110 5.30 -5.82 1.65
N TYR A 111 5.73 -4.79 0.91
CA TYR A 111 4.81 -3.75 0.41
C TYR A 111 4.01 -4.17 -0.82
N ASP A 112 4.58 -5.01 -1.70
CA ASP A 112 3.83 -5.55 -2.84
C ASP A 112 2.62 -6.35 -2.33
N ILE A 113 2.80 -7.05 -1.21
CA ILE A 113 1.75 -7.84 -0.55
C ILE A 113 0.67 -6.93 0.07
N GLN A 114 1.05 -5.81 0.68
CA GLN A 114 0.11 -4.89 1.36
C GLN A 114 -0.80 -4.12 0.39
N LEU A 115 -0.37 -3.97 -0.86
CA LEU A 115 -1.10 -3.20 -1.87
C LEU A 115 -1.93 -4.08 -2.82
N LEU A 116 -1.73 -5.40 -2.77
CA LEU A 116 -2.56 -6.37 -3.49
C LEU A 116 -3.87 -6.61 -2.75
N SER A 117 -4.95 -6.84 -3.51
CA SER A 117 -6.18 -7.39 -2.93
C SER A 117 -5.89 -8.72 -2.24
N SER A 118 -6.60 -9.03 -1.15
CA SER A 118 -6.49 -10.33 -0.47
C SER A 118 -6.70 -11.51 -1.43
N VAL A 119 -7.52 -11.31 -2.47
CA VAL A 119 -7.71 -12.30 -3.54
C VAL A 119 -6.44 -12.43 -4.38
N GLU A 120 -5.87 -11.32 -4.86
CA GLU A 120 -4.65 -11.33 -5.66
C GLU A 120 -3.46 -11.91 -4.88
N MET A 121 -3.38 -11.65 -3.58
CA MET A 121 -2.40 -12.26 -2.68
C MET A 121 -2.53 -13.80 -2.67
N LEU A 122 -3.75 -14.32 -2.48
CA LEU A 122 -4.02 -15.76 -2.52
C LEU A 122 -3.72 -16.37 -3.90
N PHE A 123 -4.04 -15.66 -4.98
CA PHE A 123 -3.70 -16.06 -6.35
C PHE A 123 -2.19 -16.12 -6.57
N ASN A 124 -1.43 -15.11 -6.13
CA ASN A 124 0.02 -15.12 -6.28
C ASN A 124 0.67 -16.22 -5.42
N TYR A 125 0.22 -16.39 -4.18
CA TYR A 125 0.70 -17.43 -3.29
C TYR A 125 0.48 -18.84 -3.87
N ALA A 126 -0.75 -19.12 -4.34
CA ALA A 126 -1.04 -20.42 -4.93
C ALA A 126 -0.36 -20.60 -6.30
N ALA A 127 -0.04 -19.52 -7.03
CA ALA A 127 0.75 -19.60 -8.26
C ALA A 127 2.22 -19.96 -7.98
N MET A 128 2.79 -19.46 -6.88
CA MET A 128 4.13 -19.85 -6.43
C MET A 128 4.22 -21.32 -6.00
N LEU A 129 3.17 -21.82 -5.36
CA LEU A 129 3.11 -23.22 -4.91
C LEU A 129 2.81 -24.22 -6.03
N SER A 130 2.39 -23.76 -7.22
CA SER A 130 2.04 -24.64 -8.34
C SER A 130 3.26 -24.90 -9.24
N PRO A 131 3.83 -26.13 -9.22
CA PRO A 131 5.00 -26.46 -10.03
C PRO A 131 4.67 -26.61 -11.53
N SER A 132 3.39 -26.67 -11.91
CA SER A 132 2.93 -27.03 -13.26
C SER A 132 2.25 -25.90 -14.04
N GLY A 133 2.13 -24.70 -13.46
CA GLY A 133 1.52 -23.53 -14.12
C GLY A 133 -0.02 -23.59 -14.24
N CYS A 134 -0.68 -24.60 -13.65
CA CYS A 134 -2.14 -24.66 -13.57
C CYS A 134 -2.61 -24.27 -12.17
N MET A 135 -3.62 -23.41 -12.12
CA MET A 135 -4.29 -22.97 -10.90
C MET A 135 -5.80 -23.10 -11.12
N CYS A 136 -6.49 -23.81 -10.24
CA CYS A 136 -7.95 -23.87 -10.21
C CYS A 136 -8.46 -23.06 -9.02
N VAL A 137 -9.29 -22.06 -9.30
CA VAL A 137 -9.97 -21.28 -8.26
C VAL A 137 -11.42 -21.69 -8.21
N LEU A 138 -11.76 -22.47 -7.19
CA LEU A 138 -13.14 -22.82 -6.86
C LEU A 138 -13.79 -21.64 -6.14
N ARG A 139 -14.68 -20.94 -6.85
CA ARG A 139 -15.59 -19.98 -6.21
C ARG A 139 -16.86 -20.71 -5.80
N GLN A 140 -17.08 -20.81 -4.50
CA GLN A 140 -18.35 -21.26 -3.97
C GLN A 140 -19.32 -20.06 -4.01
N PHE A 141 -20.18 -20.04 -5.02
CA PHE A 141 -21.38 -19.22 -4.97
C PHE A 141 -22.40 -20.00 -4.14
N ASP A 142 -22.97 -19.35 -3.13
CA ASP A 142 -24.15 -19.87 -2.44
C ASP A 142 -25.24 -20.16 -3.49
N GLY A 143 -25.38 -21.43 -3.86
CA GLY A 143 -26.57 -21.93 -4.56
C GLY A 143 -26.41 -22.62 -5.92
N MET A 144 -25.30 -22.55 -6.66
CA MET A 144 -25.18 -23.33 -7.92
C MET A 144 -23.74 -23.76 -8.23
N TYR A 145 -23.52 -25.08 -8.29
CA TYR A 145 -22.30 -25.69 -8.77
C TYR A 145 -22.34 -25.76 -10.30
N THR A 146 -21.45 -25.03 -10.97
CA THR A 146 -21.10 -25.31 -12.37
C THR A 146 -19.59 -25.36 -12.50
N CYS A 147 -19.09 -26.52 -12.91
CA CYS A 147 -17.70 -26.75 -13.27
C CYS A 147 -17.58 -26.47 -14.76
N GLU A 148 -16.82 -25.44 -15.15
CA GLU A 148 -16.42 -25.23 -16.54
C GLU A 148 -14.94 -25.63 -16.67
N ILE A 149 -14.66 -26.52 -17.63
CA ILE A 149 -13.33 -27.06 -17.98
C ILE A 149 -12.68 -26.12 -18.98
#